data_AF-A0A9B0TQK8-F1
#
_entry.id   AF-A0A9B0TQK8-F1
#
_cell.length_a   1.000
_cell.length_b   1.000
_cell.length_c   1.000
_cell.angle_alpha   90.00
_cell.angle_beta   90.00
_cell.angle_gamma   90.00
#
_symmetry.space_group_name_H-M   'P 1'
#
loop_
_entity.id
_entity.type
_entity.pdbx_description
1 polymer ?
#
loop_
_entity_poly.entity_id
_entity_poly.type
_entity_poly.pdbx_seq_one_letter_code
_entity_poly.pdbx_strand_id
1 'polypeptide(L)'
;MGASVARAIRNFNLENRAEREISKMKPSLAPKHPSTQNLLREEMSRHPEIKGKIARKDDKLLSLLKSVYVDSKDPVPSMQDEKELLGSSGKRCAFDDIKATFDV
;
A
#
# COMPACT_ATOMS: atom_id res chain seq x y z
N MET A 1 -2.67 8.03 33.53
CA MET A 1 -2.63 9.19 32.61
C MET A 1 -1.23 9.44 32.02
N GLY A 2 -0.43 8.41 31.70
CA GLY A 2 0.93 8.60 31.15
C GLY A 2 1.04 8.45 29.62
N ALA A 3 0.03 7.84 28.99
CA ALA A 3 0.06 7.54 27.56
C ALA A 3 -0.03 8.78 26.66
N SER A 4 -0.71 9.84 27.10
CA SER A 4 -0.82 11.13 26.38
C SER A 4 0.51 11.86 26.33
N VAL A 5 1.21 11.95 27.48
CA VAL A 5 2.53 12.57 27.57
C VAL A 5 3.56 11.80 26.75
N ALA A 6 3.55 10.46 26.81
CA ALA A 6 4.41 9.63 25.98
C ALA A 6 4.14 9.79 24.46
N ARG A 7 2.90 10.11 24.05
CA ARG A 7 2.56 10.39 22.63
C ARG A 7 3.08 11.75 22.18
N ALA A 8 2.91 12.79 23.01
CA ALA A 8 3.41 14.13 22.70
C ALA A 8 4.94 14.15 22.46
N ILE A 9 5.70 13.44 23.30
CA ILE A 9 7.17 13.32 23.15
C ILE A 9 7.55 12.57 21.86
N ARG A 10 6.85 11.47 21.53
CA ARG A 10 7.12 10.69 20.31
C ARG A 10 6.78 11.45 19.02
N ASN A 11 5.84 12.38 19.10
CA ASN A 11 5.32 13.17 17.99
C ASN A 11 6.06 14.51 17.77
N PHE A 12 7.18 14.72 18.46
CA PHE A 12 8.01 15.90 18.21
C PHE A 12 8.65 15.82 16.81
N ASN A 13 8.48 16.90 16.02
CA ASN A 13 9.06 17.08 14.68
C ASN A 13 8.74 15.94 13.69
N LEU A 14 7.49 15.47 13.67
CA LEU A 14 7.07 14.39 12.77
C LEU A 14 7.19 14.75 11.29
N GLU A 15 6.92 15.99 10.90
CA GLU A 15 7.00 16.45 9.51
C GLU A 15 8.42 16.30 8.97
N ASN A 16 9.40 16.91 9.63
CA ASN A 16 10.83 16.78 9.29
C ASN A 16 11.31 15.32 9.32
N ARG A 17 10.76 14.47 10.21
CA ARG A 17 11.10 13.04 10.24
C ARG A 17 10.51 12.31 9.03
N ALA A 18 9.26 12.59 8.68
CA ALA A 18 8.59 11.99 7.54
C ALA A 18 9.28 12.39 6.23
N GLU A 19 9.61 13.67 6.06
CA GLU A 19 10.34 14.16 4.89
C GLU A 19 11.69 13.44 4.70
N ARG A 20 12.45 13.26 5.79
CA ARG A 20 13.72 12.51 5.77
C ARG A 20 13.56 11.05 5.39
N GLU A 21 12.48 10.40 5.81
CA GLU A 21 12.23 8.99 5.47
C GLU A 21 11.75 8.84 4.03
N ILE A 22 10.89 9.76 3.56
CA ILE A 22 10.35 9.75 2.19
C ILE A 22 11.44 10.15 1.17
N SER A 23 12.35 11.05 1.53
CA SER A 23 13.46 11.47 0.65
C SER A 23 14.50 10.38 0.43
N LYS A 24 14.50 9.30 1.25
CA LYS A 24 15.37 8.16 1.03
C LYS A 24 14.95 7.44 -0.25
N MET A 25 15.94 6.90 -0.98
CA MET A 25 15.64 6.03 -2.10
C MET A 25 14.84 4.82 -1.61
N LYS A 26 13.81 4.42 -2.37
CA LYS A 26 13.01 3.23 -2.05
C LYS A 26 13.94 2.03 -1.87
N PRO A 27 13.82 1.27 -0.76
CA PRO A 27 14.64 0.10 -0.55
C PRO A 27 14.42 -0.91 -1.68
N SER A 28 15.44 -1.72 -1.96
CA SER A 28 15.27 -2.84 -2.88
C SER A 28 14.19 -3.79 -2.35
N LEU A 29 13.50 -4.45 -3.29
CA LEU A 29 12.49 -5.43 -2.93
C LEU A 29 13.10 -6.54 -2.08
N ALA A 30 12.32 -7.06 -1.13
CA ALA A 30 12.74 -8.17 -0.29
C ALA A 30 13.17 -9.37 -1.16
N PRO A 31 14.22 -10.11 -0.75
CA PRO A 31 14.64 -11.32 -1.45
C PRO A 31 13.50 -12.33 -1.55
N LYS A 32 13.33 -12.93 -2.74
CA LYS A 32 12.35 -13.99 -2.96
C LYS A 32 12.89 -15.32 -2.44
N HIS A 33 12.00 -16.18 -1.92
CA HIS A 33 12.33 -17.54 -1.51
C HIS A 33 12.91 -18.36 -2.69
N PRO A 34 13.91 -19.24 -2.48
CA PRO A 34 14.58 -19.99 -3.55
C PRO A 34 13.62 -20.83 -4.41
N SER A 35 12.62 -21.46 -3.80
CA SER A 35 11.62 -22.24 -4.56
C SER A 35 10.89 -21.36 -5.58
N THR A 36 10.43 -20.16 -5.16
CA THR A 36 9.76 -19.22 -6.06
C THR A 36 10.69 -18.70 -7.15
N GLN A 37 11.98 -18.48 -6.84
CA GLN A 37 12.95 -18.06 -7.85
C GLN A 37 13.17 -19.13 -8.92
N ASN A 38 13.25 -20.41 -8.53
CA ASN A 38 13.44 -21.52 -9.48
C ASN A 38 12.23 -21.67 -10.40
N LEU A 39 11.01 -21.64 -9.86
CA LEU A 39 9.79 -21.70 -10.68
C LEU A 39 9.73 -20.56 -11.70
N LEU A 40 10.05 -19.33 -11.28
CA LEU A 40 10.11 -18.19 -12.21
C LEU A 40 11.16 -18.38 -13.31
N ARG A 41 12.34 -18.92 -12.96
CA ARG A 41 13.40 -19.19 -13.95
C ARG A 41 12.99 -20.26 -14.94
N GLU A 42 12.37 -21.34 -14.48
CA GLU A 42 11.88 -22.42 -15.35
C GLU A 42 10.82 -21.91 -16.32
N GLU A 43 9.81 -21.18 -15.83
CA GLU A 43 8.77 -20.60 -16.68
C GLU A 43 9.34 -19.61 -17.70
N MET A 44 10.29 -18.77 -17.29
CA MET A 44 10.99 -17.85 -18.21
C MET A 44 11.88 -18.58 -19.24
N SER A 45 12.33 -19.80 -18.93
CA SER A 45 13.09 -20.65 -19.85
C SER A 45 12.17 -21.35 -20.85
N ARG A 46 11.01 -21.82 -20.40
CA ARG A 46 9.99 -22.45 -21.25
C ARG A 46 9.40 -21.47 -22.26
N HIS A 47 9.25 -20.21 -21.85
CA HIS A 47 8.58 -19.16 -22.63
C HIS A 47 9.43 -17.89 -22.81
N PRO A 48 10.53 -17.94 -23.60
CA PRO A 48 11.39 -16.79 -23.82
C PRO A 48 10.68 -15.60 -24.49
N GLU A 49 9.62 -15.87 -25.27
CA GLU A 49 8.80 -14.88 -25.95
C GLU A 49 8.08 -13.92 -25.00
N ILE A 50 7.80 -14.35 -23.76
CA ILE A 50 7.08 -13.54 -22.77
C ILE A 50 7.88 -12.30 -22.40
N LYS A 51 9.22 -12.39 -22.30
CA LYS A 51 10.06 -11.21 -22.01
C LYS A 51 9.92 -10.14 -23.08
N GLY A 52 9.90 -10.56 -24.34
CA GLY A 52 9.73 -9.66 -25.49
C GLY A 52 8.33 -9.03 -25.53
N LYS A 53 7.29 -9.79 -25.18
CA LYS A 53 5.91 -9.29 -25.07
C LYS A 53 5.74 -8.30 -23.92
N ILE A 54 6.38 -8.51 -22.77
CA ILE A 54 6.32 -7.59 -21.62
C ILE A 54 7.01 -6.25 -21.93
N ALA A 55 8.16 -6.29 -22.63
CA ALA A 55 8.89 -5.09 -22.97
C ALA A 55 8.21 -4.25 -24.06
N ARG A 56 7.30 -4.85 -24.83
CA ARG A 56 6.56 -4.22 -25.92
C ARG A 56 5.13 -3.89 -25.48
N LYS A 57 4.53 -2.95 -26.18
CA LYS A 57 3.13 -2.60 -25.99
C LYS A 57 2.23 -3.65 -26.65
N ASP A 58 1.18 -4.07 -25.95
CA ASP A 58 0.14 -4.94 -26.51
C ASP A 58 -1.02 -4.09 -27.03
N ASP A 59 -1.15 -3.99 -28.36
CA ASP A 59 -2.17 -3.16 -29.01
C ASP A 59 -3.59 -3.72 -28.83
N LYS A 60 -3.72 -5.04 -28.63
CA LYS A 60 -5.01 -5.67 -28.36
C LYS A 60 -5.49 -5.33 -26.96
N LEU A 61 -4.60 -5.36 -25.97
CA LEU A 61 -4.95 -4.96 -24.62
C LEU A 61 -5.31 -3.47 -24.57
N LEU A 62 -4.58 -2.63 -25.29
CA LEU A 62 -4.84 -1.20 -25.33
C LEU A 62 -6.22 -0.86 -25.92
N SER A 63 -6.66 -1.58 -26.96
CA SER A 63 -7.99 -1.33 -27.53
C SER A 63 -9.11 -1.67 -26.55
N LEU A 64 -8.96 -2.74 -25.76
CA LEU A 64 -9.90 -3.14 -24.72
C LEU A 64 -9.93 -2.16 -23.55
N LEU A 65 -8.78 -1.61 -23.14
CA LEU A 65 -8.75 -0.61 -22.07
C LEU A 65 -9.38 0.72 -22.48
N LYS A 66 -9.35 1.06 -23.76
CA LYS A 66 -10.03 2.25 -24.30
C LYS A 66 -11.54 2.10 -24.37
N SER A 67 -12.07 0.88 -24.47
CA SER A 67 -13.51 0.69 -24.63
C SER A 67 -14.29 0.84 -23.33
N VAL A 68 -13.64 0.68 -22.16
CA VAL A 68 -14.28 0.79 -20.85
C VAL A 68 -14.02 2.17 -20.26
N TYR A 69 -15.06 3.01 -20.23
CA TYR A 69 -15.05 4.28 -19.52
C TYR A 69 -15.88 4.14 -18.24
N VAL A 70 -15.26 4.41 -17.09
CA VAL A 70 -15.94 4.41 -15.79
C VAL A 70 -16.08 5.85 -15.33
N ASP A 71 -17.32 6.30 -15.19
CA ASP A 71 -17.63 7.59 -14.62
C ASP A 71 -17.88 7.40 -13.12
N SER A 72 -16.85 7.65 -12.29
CA SER A 72 -16.98 7.57 -10.83
C SER A 72 -17.47 8.91 -10.31
N LYS A 73 -18.69 8.93 -9.77
CA LYS A 73 -19.15 10.07 -8.98
C LYS A 73 -18.68 9.87 -7.56
N ASP A 74 -17.79 10.73 -7.09
CA ASP A 74 -17.48 10.80 -5.67
C ASP A 74 -18.78 11.16 -4.92
N PRO A 75 -19.07 10.50 -3.79
CA PRO A 75 -20.17 10.95 -2.95
C PRO A 75 -19.85 12.39 -2.53
N VAL A 76 -20.73 13.32 -2.90
CA VAL A 76 -20.64 14.70 -2.42
C VAL A 76 -20.69 14.62 -0.89
N PRO A 77 -19.66 15.09 -0.17
CA PRO A 77 -19.67 15.07 1.27
C PRO A 77 -20.91 15.84 1.72
N SER A 78 -21.78 15.16 2.46
CA SER A 78 -22.92 15.83 3.06
C SER A 78 -22.37 16.85 4.05
N MET A 79 -23.03 18.00 4.24
CA MET A 79 -22.53 19.07 5.15
C MET A 79 -22.37 18.64 6.63
N GLN A 80 -22.62 17.37 6.95
CA GLN A 80 -22.32 16.75 8.23
C GLN A 80 -20.87 16.21 8.29
N ASP A 81 -20.27 15.86 7.15
CA ASP A 81 -18.92 15.31 7.03
C ASP A 81 -17.82 16.40 7.06
N GLU A 82 -18.16 17.64 6.69
CA GLU A 82 -17.27 18.81 6.83
C GLU A 82 -16.91 19.09 8.31
N LYS A 83 -17.78 18.66 9.25
CA LYS A 83 -17.50 18.76 10.69
C LYS A 83 -16.57 17.65 11.20
N GLU A 84 -16.48 16.51 10.51
CA GLU A 84 -15.58 15.42 10.90
C GLU A 84 -14.16 15.63 10.33
N LEU A 85 -14.03 16.26 9.15
CA LEU A 85 -12.73 16.62 8.54
C LEU A 85 -11.99 17.75 9.27
N LEU A 86 -12.64 18.48 10.16
CA LEU A 86 -12.00 19.44 11.08
C LEU A 86 -12.20 19.10 12.57
N GLY A 87 -12.72 17.92 12.90
CA GLY A 87 -13.22 17.68 14.25
C GLY A 87 -13.47 16.23 14.65
N SER A 88 -12.48 15.34 14.53
CA SER A 88 -12.47 14.14 15.37
C SER A 88 -11.06 13.64 15.68
N SER A 89 -10.52 14.16 16.77
CA SER A 89 -9.47 13.48 17.53
C SER A 89 -10.03 12.16 18.08
N GLY A 90 -9.68 11.05 17.43
CA GLY A 90 -9.63 9.72 18.06
C GLY A 90 -10.92 8.91 18.05
N LYS A 91 -11.19 8.20 16.94
CA LYS A 91 -11.94 6.94 16.97
C LYS A 91 -10.93 5.79 16.93
N ARG A 92 -10.71 5.15 18.08
CA ARG A 92 -9.97 3.87 18.15
C ARG A 92 -10.86 2.79 17.52
N CYS A 93 -10.44 2.22 16.41
CA CYS A 93 -11.02 0.99 15.90
C CYS A 93 -10.68 -0.12 16.91
N ALA A 94 -11.70 -0.73 17.51
CA ALA A 94 -11.52 -1.93 18.32
C ALA A 94 -11.11 -3.07 17.37
N PHE A 95 -9.85 -3.48 17.45
CA PHE A 95 -9.36 -4.74 16.89
C PHE A 95 -9.34 -5.72 18.05
N ASP A 96 -10.52 -6.20 18.42
CA ASP A 96 -10.64 -7.21 19.46
C ASP A 96 -10.27 -8.59 18.87
N ASP A 97 -9.33 -9.24 19.56
CA ASP A 97 -9.09 -10.68 19.66
C ASP A 97 -8.46 -11.44 18.47
N ILE A 98 -7.12 -11.36 18.37
CA ILE A 98 -6.30 -12.55 18.08
C ILE A 98 -5.44 -12.84 19.31
N LYS A 99 -6.01 -13.59 20.24
CA LYS A 99 -5.29 -14.16 21.38
C LYS A 99 -4.51 -15.38 20.87
N ALA A 100 -3.29 -15.16 20.39
CA ALA A 100 -2.35 -16.24 20.14
C ALA A 100 -1.64 -16.58 21.45
N THR A 101 -2.11 -17.63 22.13
CA THR A 101 -1.35 -18.33 23.16
C THR A 101 -0.21 -19.09 22.48
N PHE A 102 1.03 -18.68 22.76
CA PHE A 102 2.24 -19.43 22.44
C PHE A 102 2.81 -19.90 23.78
N ASP A 103 2.49 -21.13 24.16
CA ASP A 103 3.16 -21.83 25.26
C ASP A 103 4.44 -22.47 24.72
N VAL A 104 5.51 -22.34 25.51
CA VAL A 104 6.88 -22.86 25.30
C VAL A 104 6.92 -24.38 25.37
#